data_AF-A0A673LHG0-F1
#
_entry.id   AF-A0A673LHG0-F1
#
_cell.length_a   1.000
_cell.length_b   1.000
_cell.length_c   1.000
_cell.angle_alpha   90.00
_cell.angle_beta   90.00
_cell.angle_gamma   90.00
#
_symmetry.space_group_name_H-M   'P 1'
#
loop_
_entity.id
_entity.type
_entity.pdbx_description
1 polymer ?
#
loop_
_entity_poly.entity_id
_entity_poly.type
_entity_poly.pdbx_seq_one_letter_code
_entity_poly.pdbx_strand_id
1 'polypeptide(L)'
;DLFLKFRFYITGTQSHPEPFTHYTYLYLFCYHKVGDDSSISPELDRLIRQRGRDLRLRKLDQQNAVKIVNHLIDSLLEFLKNNDDQPFFREVSVLTSGSYYEMVKINKPNEFDIMLKLKVPRLVLSELEKYQGLFYKINLFKATRTEIQHFLLEDERTVSATKIKAEMHRWVIRRNLINSPAVTLEFKPKEKVDDVMSVDIVPTLEVPQGWPQAAREGLNIDKWLGKKCRRQFVSKAVYFVPKRPKGRNLKDDAKGMLAQSLQKHFFLSLAYKDGIFEVLVFREKLCMRLLKCVIEGLKQQYPKELEPLCSYHGKTAFFHVLSDRVQDSLWSPGQLSVSFMKLFGYFERCALNGSLPHFFVREHNLFSPPAFPKRALVFLTNALKEQRELGLPVIIVQYNIILK
;
A
#
# COMPACT_ATOMS: atom_id res chain seq x y z
N ASP A 1 6.76 52.71 10.78
CA ASP A 1 7.72 53.73 11.23
C ASP A 1 8.82 53.06 12.03
N LEU A 2 10.10 53.01 11.66
CA LEU A 2 10.95 53.67 10.66
C LEU A 2 12.01 52.58 10.31
N PHE A 3 12.28 52.26 9.04
CA PHE A 3 13.25 52.92 8.14
C PHE A 3 14.74 52.71 8.50
N LEU A 4 15.54 52.40 7.45
CA LEU A 4 17.02 52.45 7.32
C LEU A 4 17.80 51.30 7.99
N LYS A 5 18.81 50.64 7.39
CA LYS A 5 19.74 50.83 6.26
C LYS A 5 20.08 49.40 5.77
N PHE A 6 20.25 49.11 4.48
CA PHE A 6 21.48 49.40 3.75
C PHE A 6 21.20 49.35 2.24
N ARG A 7 21.69 50.36 1.53
CA ARG A 7 21.81 50.42 0.06
C ARG A 7 23.22 50.91 -0.26
N PHE A 8 23.58 50.79 -1.54
CA PHE A 8 24.79 51.17 -2.27
C PHE A 8 25.74 50.02 -2.57
N TYR A 9 26.21 49.80 -3.81
CA TYR A 9 25.84 50.21 -5.18
C TYR A 9 27.02 49.68 -6.03
N ILE A 10 26.80 48.99 -7.17
CA ILE A 10 27.61 49.16 -8.40
C ILE A 10 26.69 48.93 -9.61
N THR A 11 26.68 49.93 -10.50
CA THR A 11 26.08 50.10 -11.83
C THR A 11 26.72 49.20 -12.91
N GLY A 12 26.17 48.86 -14.08
CA GLY A 12 25.12 49.49 -14.91
C GLY A 12 24.74 48.68 -16.17
N THR A 13 23.56 49.01 -16.74
CA THR A 13 23.13 49.15 -18.18
C THR A 13 23.52 48.08 -19.23
N GLN A 14 22.72 47.56 -20.19
CA GLN A 14 21.35 47.67 -20.78
C GLN A 14 21.18 46.37 -21.64
N SER A 15 20.03 45.72 -21.90
CA SER A 15 18.91 46.08 -22.81
C SER A 15 17.79 45.00 -22.83
N HIS A 16 16.52 45.41 -22.96
CA HIS A 16 15.22 44.66 -22.99
C HIS A 16 14.99 43.72 -24.22
N PRO A 17 13.87 42.94 -24.37
CA PRO A 17 12.66 42.76 -23.54
C PRO A 17 12.23 41.28 -23.24
N GLU A 18 11.42 41.12 -22.19
CA GLU A 18 10.56 39.95 -21.86
C GLU A 18 9.14 40.12 -22.47
N PRO A 19 8.11 39.23 -22.35
CA PRO A 19 7.98 38.06 -21.45
C PRO A 19 7.31 36.79 -22.05
N PHE A 20 7.51 35.62 -21.42
CA PHE A 20 6.43 34.63 -21.20
C PHE A 20 6.74 33.82 -19.93
N THR A 21 6.56 34.51 -18.80
CA THR A 21 5.97 34.05 -17.53
C THR A 21 6.29 32.63 -17.04
N HIS A 22 7.30 32.59 -16.18
CA HIS A 22 7.47 31.60 -15.12
C HIS A 22 6.31 31.67 -14.10
N TYR A 23 5.33 30.77 -14.21
CA TYR A 23 4.41 30.44 -13.12
C TYR A 23 4.42 28.92 -12.95
N THR A 24 5.27 28.40 -12.04
CA THR A 24 5.08 27.05 -11.43
C THR A 24 6.07 26.68 -10.33
N TYR A 25 7.16 27.42 -10.09
CA TYR A 25 8.21 26.98 -9.15
C TYR A 25 8.17 27.59 -7.73
N LEU A 26 7.12 28.33 -7.36
CA LEU A 26 7.00 28.96 -6.04
C LEU A 26 6.00 28.32 -5.07
N TYR A 27 5.45 27.14 -5.40
CA TYR A 27 4.60 26.38 -4.47
C TYR A 27 5.35 25.37 -3.56
N LEU A 28 6.69 25.31 -3.63
CA LEU A 28 7.48 24.32 -2.88
C LEU A 28 8.20 24.84 -1.62
N PHE A 29 8.02 26.10 -1.24
CA PHE A 29 8.78 26.68 -0.10
C PHE A 29 7.95 27.49 0.91
N CYS A 30 6.67 27.15 1.08
CA CYS A 30 5.94 27.52 2.30
C CYS A 30 5.93 26.34 3.28
N TYR A 31 7.11 25.97 3.77
CA TYR A 31 7.28 25.24 5.03
C TYR A 31 6.94 26.19 6.19
N HIS A 32 5.67 26.58 6.28
CA HIS A 32 5.20 27.25 7.49
C HIS A 32 5.14 26.21 8.61
N LYS A 33 6.03 26.41 9.59
CA LYS A 33 5.91 25.88 10.96
C LYS A 33 4.53 26.27 11.51
N VAL A 34 3.52 25.44 11.28
CA VAL A 34 2.25 25.54 11.99
C VAL A 34 1.87 24.12 12.41
N GLY A 35 2.00 23.87 13.72
CA GLY A 35 1.34 22.77 14.42
C GLY A 35 2.19 21.57 14.84
N ASP A 36 3.48 21.71 15.19
CA ASP A 36 4.30 20.59 15.69
C ASP A 36 4.96 20.96 17.04
N ASP A 37 4.15 21.33 18.04
CA ASP A 37 4.53 21.37 19.47
C ASP A 37 3.31 21.54 20.43
N SER A 38 2.14 21.00 20.07
CA SER A 38 1.09 20.79 21.08
C SER A 38 1.58 19.68 22.01
N SER A 39 1.90 20.02 23.26
CA SER A 39 2.25 19.04 24.30
C SER A 39 1.16 17.97 24.35
N ILE A 40 1.50 16.73 23.99
CA ILE A 40 0.59 15.59 24.10
C ILE A 40 0.18 15.50 25.57
N SER A 41 -1.13 15.55 25.85
CA SER A 41 -1.60 15.47 27.23
C SER A 41 -1.14 14.14 27.87
N PRO A 42 -0.81 14.10 29.17
CA PRO A 42 -0.38 12.87 29.84
C PRO A 42 -1.39 11.72 29.69
N GLU A 43 -2.68 12.06 29.65
CA GLU A 43 -3.76 11.10 29.42
C GLU A 43 -3.70 10.51 28.01
N LEU A 44 -3.59 11.34 26.97
CA LEU A 44 -3.49 10.87 25.59
C LEU A 44 -2.23 10.02 25.36
N ASP A 45 -1.10 10.40 25.94
CA ASP A 45 0.13 9.62 25.90
C ASP A 45 -0.08 8.22 26.52
N ARG A 46 -0.70 8.14 27.70
CA ARG A 46 -1.02 6.88 28.36
C ARG A 46 -1.92 6.00 27.48
N LEU A 47 -2.96 6.58 26.88
CA LEU A 47 -3.92 5.87 26.03
C LEU A 47 -3.26 5.31 24.76
N ILE A 48 -2.44 6.11 24.06
CA ILE A 48 -1.71 5.66 22.87
C ILE A 48 -0.80 4.47 23.22
N ARG A 49 -0.05 4.55 24.33
CA ARG A 49 0.83 3.47 24.79
C ARG A 49 0.07 2.22 25.20
N GLN A 50 -1.06 2.37 25.88
CA GLN A 50 -1.92 1.25 26.23
C GLN A 50 -2.45 0.57 24.97
N ARG A 51 -3.04 1.33 24.05
CA ARG A 51 -3.57 0.77 22.81
C ARG A 51 -2.50 0.08 21.98
N GLY A 52 -1.29 0.65 21.89
CA GLY A 52 -0.17 0.01 21.20
C GLY A 52 0.17 -1.39 21.74
N ARG A 53 -0.08 -1.65 23.03
CA ARG A 53 0.06 -2.98 23.63
C ARG A 53 -1.12 -3.88 23.28
N ASP A 54 -2.34 -3.36 23.34
CA ASP A 54 -3.58 -4.12 23.10
C ASP A 54 -3.76 -4.53 21.63
N LEU A 55 -3.16 -3.79 20.70
CA LEU A 55 -3.17 -4.13 19.27
C LEU A 55 -2.29 -5.35 18.93
N ARG A 56 -1.51 -5.88 19.87
CA ARG A 56 -0.69 -7.07 19.65
C ARG A 56 -1.57 -8.31 19.54
N LEU A 57 -1.29 -9.12 18.54
CA LEU A 57 -1.97 -10.40 18.36
C LEU A 57 -1.61 -11.36 19.50
N ARG A 58 -2.60 -12.10 20.00
CA ARG A 58 -2.36 -13.17 20.99
C ARG A 58 -1.52 -14.28 20.36
N LYS A 59 -0.52 -14.80 21.08
CA LYS A 59 0.41 -15.82 20.55
C LYS A 59 -0.32 -17.11 20.17
N LEU A 60 -1.27 -17.55 21.00
CA LEU A 60 -2.04 -18.77 20.76
C LEU A 60 -2.87 -18.67 19.47
N ASP A 61 -3.59 -17.56 19.29
CA ASP A 61 -4.38 -17.32 18.06
C ASP A 61 -3.49 -17.30 16.82
N GLN A 62 -2.30 -16.69 16.91
CA GLN A 62 -1.33 -16.67 15.80
C GLN A 62 -0.87 -18.09 15.43
N GLN A 63 -0.51 -18.91 16.43
CA GLN A 63 -0.06 -20.28 16.17
C GLN A 63 -1.14 -21.10 15.47
N ASN A 64 -2.40 -20.97 15.90
CA ASN A 64 -3.51 -21.67 15.29
C ASN A 64 -3.74 -21.21 13.84
N ALA A 65 -3.79 -19.90 13.63
CA ALA A 65 -4.02 -19.35 12.29
C ALA A 65 -2.88 -19.72 11.31
N VAL A 66 -1.62 -19.66 11.75
CA VAL A 66 -0.45 -20.06 10.94
C VAL A 66 -0.50 -21.54 10.55
N LYS A 67 -0.88 -22.42 11.48
CA LYS A 67 -1.03 -23.85 11.19
C LYS A 67 -2.04 -24.08 10.07
N ILE A 68 -3.21 -23.42 10.15
CA ILE A 68 -4.27 -23.56 9.14
C ILE A 68 -3.79 -23.01 7.79
N VAL A 69 -3.18 -21.82 7.77
CA VAL A 69 -2.73 -21.18 6.52
C VAL A 69 -1.58 -21.93 5.87
N ASN A 70 -0.62 -22.44 6.63
CA ASN A 70 0.47 -23.25 6.09
C ASN A 70 -0.05 -24.57 5.50
N HIS A 71 -0.95 -25.26 6.23
CA HIS A 71 -1.57 -26.47 5.71
C HIS A 71 -2.36 -26.20 4.41
N LEU A 72 -3.11 -25.09 4.35
CA LEU A 72 -3.77 -24.65 3.11
C LEU A 72 -2.76 -24.44 1.97
N ILE A 73 -1.65 -23.74 2.23
CA ILE A 73 -0.63 -23.47 1.22
C ILE A 73 -0.05 -24.78 0.70
N ASP A 74 0.32 -25.70 1.59
CA ASP A 74 0.92 -26.98 1.22
C ASP A 74 -0.04 -27.83 0.38
N SER A 75 -1.29 -28.00 0.84
CA SER A 75 -2.33 -28.73 0.11
C SER A 75 -2.69 -28.08 -1.22
N LEU A 76 -2.72 -26.75 -1.29
CA LEU A 76 -2.96 -26.03 -2.54
C LEU A 76 -1.82 -26.28 -3.53
N LEU A 77 -0.56 -26.15 -3.11
CA LEU A 77 0.60 -26.38 -3.98
C LEU A 77 0.65 -27.83 -4.48
N GLU A 78 0.34 -28.80 -3.62
CA GLU A 78 0.26 -30.20 -4.01
C GLU A 78 -0.86 -30.45 -5.03
N PHE A 79 -2.06 -29.92 -4.78
CA PHE A 79 -3.18 -29.98 -5.73
C PHE A 79 -2.81 -29.38 -7.09
N LEU A 80 -2.22 -28.18 -7.11
CA LEU A 80 -1.86 -27.48 -8.35
C LEU A 80 -0.76 -28.19 -9.13
N LYS A 81 0.21 -28.79 -8.42
CA LYS A 81 1.29 -29.57 -9.04
C LYS A 81 0.78 -30.81 -9.76
N ASN A 82 -0.25 -31.45 -9.23
CA ASN A 82 -0.81 -32.70 -9.75
C ASN A 82 -2.05 -32.48 -10.64
N ASN A 83 -2.44 -31.22 -10.88
CA ASN A 83 -3.61 -30.90 -11.71
C ASN A 83 -3.22 -30.88 -13.20
N ASP A 84 -3.71 -31.88 -13.94
CA ASP A 84 -3.48 -31.99 -15.38
C ASP A 84 -4.31 -31.02 -16.23
N ASP A 85 -5.45 -30.54 -15.71
CA ASP A 85 -6.34 -29.61 -16.43
C ASP A 85 -5.76 -28.20 -16.51
N GLN A 86 -4.85 -27.83 -15.60
CA GLN A 86 -4.27 -26.48 -15.52
C GLN A 86 -2.74 -26.52 -15.33
N PRO A 87 -2.01 -27.00 -16.36
CA PRO A 87 -0.57 -27.26 -16.25
C PRO A 87 0.27 -26.00 -16.00
N PHE A 88 -0.24 -24.83 -16.34
CA PHE A 88 0.36 -23.51 -16.07
C PHE A 88 0.48 -23.15 -14.58
N PHE A 89 -0.17 -23.90 -13.68
CA PHE A 89 -0.02 -23.73 -12.25
C PHE A 89 0.92 -24.75 -11.59
N ARG A 90 1.51 -25.68 -12.34
CA ARG A 90 2.36 -26.75 -11.76
C ARG A 90 3.63 -26.25 -11.09
N GLU A 91 4.24 -25.19 -11.63
CA GLU A 91 5.51 -24.63 -11.14
C GLU A 91 5.34 -23.30 -10.37
N VAL A 92 4.19 -23.11 -9.72
CA VAL A 92 3.98 -21.93 -8.89
C VAL A 92 4.73 -22.00 -7.58
N SER A 93 5.04 -20.83 -7.05
CA SER A 93 5.51 -20.67 -5.68
C SER A 93 4.68 -19.62 -4.96
N VAL A 94 4.65 -19.66 -3.62
CA VAL A 94 3.88 -18.70 -2.83
C VAL A 94 4.79 -17.58 -2.33
N LEU A 95 4.30 -16.35 -2.43
CA LEU A 95 4.80 -15.20 -1.69
C LEU A 95 3.74 -14.82 -0.65
N THR A 96 4.03 -15.08 0.62
CA THR A 96 3.22 -14.62 1.73
C THR A 96 3.45 -13.12 1.93
N SER A 97 2.37 -12.34 2.01
CA SER A 97 2.47 -10.88 2.08
C SER A 97 1.29 -10.26 2.82
N GLY A 98 1.23 -8.94 2.88
CA GLY A 98 0.14 -8.26 3.56
C GLY A 98 0.34 -8.18 5.07
N SER A 99 -0.65 -7.60 5.74
CA SER A 99 -0.41 -7.01 7.06
C SER A 99 0.01 -8.01 8.14
N TYR A 100 -0.37 -9.29 8.01
CA TYR A 100 0.05 -10.34 8.93
C TYR A 100 1.57 -10.57 8.87
N TYR A 101 2.10 -10.90 7.70
CA TYR A 101 3.53 -11.20 7.49
C TYR A 101 4.41 -9.94 7.61
N GLU A 102 3.86 -8.77 7.32
CA GLU A 102 4.49 -7.46 7.55
C GLU A 102 4.54 -7.07 9.04
N MET A 103 3.98 -7.89 9.94
CA MET A 103 3.93 -7.65 11.39
C MET A 103 3.17 -6.37 11.76
N VAL A 104 2.13 -6.00 11.00
CA VAL A 104 1.27 -4.83 11.25
C VAL A 104 -0.23 -5.17 11.28
N LYS A 105 -0.58 -6.46 11.31
CA LYS A 105 -1.95 -6.91 11.61
C LYS A 105 -2.28 -6.60 13.07
N ILE A 106 -3.54 -6.21 13.29
CA ILE A 106 -4.07 -5.76 14.57
C ILE A 106 -5.29 -6.58 14.96
N ASN A 107 -5.63 -6.57 16.25
CA ASN A 107 -6.79 -7.21 16.86
C ASN A 107 -6.78 -8.75 16.77
N LYS A 108 -6.99 -9.34 15.58
CA LYS A 108 -7.06 -10.79 15.37
C LYS A 108 -6.27 -11.22 14.11
N PRO A 109 -5.65 -12.41 14.11
CA PRO A 109 -5.03 -12.99 12.91
C PRO A 109 -6.09 -13.67 12.02
N ASN A 110 -7.07 -12.92 11.54
CA ASN A 110 -8.24 -13.46 10.81
C ASN A 110 -8.23 -13.17 9.30
N GLU A 111 -7.14 -12.64 8.77
CA GLU A 111 -7.02 -12.23 7.36
C GLU A 111 -5.56 -12.42 6.94
N PHE A 112 -5.37 -13.12 5.83
CA PHE A 112 -4.07 -13.43 5.26
C PHE A 112 -4.08 -13.15 3.76
N ASP A 113 -2.99 -12.59 3.25
CA ASP A 113 -2.79 -12.42 1.81
C ASP A 113 -1.68 -13.37 1.33
N ILE A 114 -1.97 -14.17 0.31
CA ILE A 114 -0.98 -14.97 -0.40
C ILE A 114 -0.96 -14.61 -1.88
N MET A 115 0.23 -14.47 -2.44
CA MET A 115 0.45 -14.23 -3.86
C MET A 115 0.96 -15.51 -4.50
N LEU A 116 0.18 -16.07 -5.42
CA LEU A 116 0.55 -17.27 -6.17
C LEU A 116 1.39 -16.83 -7.38
N LYS A 117 2.71 -17.05 -7.30
CA LYS A 117 3.68 -16.56 -8.29
C LYS A 117 3.73 -17.50 -9.50
N LEU A 118 3.25 -16.99 -10.61
CA LEU A 118 3.38 -17.57 -11.94
C LEU A 118 4.74 -17.20 -12.51
N LYS A 119 5.54 -18.20 -12.86
CA LYS A 119 6.75 -17.99 -13.65
C LYS A 119 6.38 -17.57 -15.06
N VAL A 120 7.05 -16.55 -15.56
CA VAL A 120 6.81 -16.00 -16.90
C VAL A 120 8.12 -15.91 -17.67
N PRO A 121 8.09 -16.05 -19.01
CA PRO A 121 9.25 -15.75 -19.84
C PRO A 121 9.54 -14.24 -19.80
N ARG A 122 10.52 -13.80 -20.59
CA ARG A 122 10.78 -12.37 -20.78
C ARG A 122 9.56 -11.68 -21.39
N LEU A 123 9.15 -10.56 -20.79
CA LEU A 123 7.98 -9.77 -21.19
C LEU A 123 8.39 -8.38 -21.69
N VAL A 124 7.48 -7.74 -22.41
CA VAL A 124 7.53 -6.33 -22.78
C VAL A 124 6.43 -5.62 -22.00
N LEU A 125 6.83 -4.67 -21.16
CA LEU A 125 5.94 -3.90 -20.31
C LEU A 125 5.66 -2.57 -21.01
N SER A 126 4.42 -2.35 -21.43
CA SER A 126 3.98 -1.08 -22.02
C SER A 126 3.13 -0.34 -21.01
N GLU A 127 3.63 0.78 -20.51
CA GLU A 127 2.90 1.64 -19.59
C GLU A 127 1.65 2.21 -20.27
N LEU A 128 0.57 2.33 -19.49
CA LEU A 128 -0.60 3.07 -19.91
C LEU A 128 -0.53 4.49 -19.33
N GLU A 129 -0.24 5.47 -20.19
CA GLU A 129 -0.01 6.88 -19.81
C GLU A 129 -1.12 7.44 -18.91
N LYS A 130 -2.39 7.10 -19.20
CA LYS A 130 -3.55 7.50 -18.38
C LYS A 130 -3.44 7.12 -16.90
N TYR A 131 -2.67 6.08 -16.60
CA TYR A 131 -2.51 5.54 -15.25
C TYR A 131 -1.10 5.77 -14.68
N GLN A 132 -0.27 6.58 -15.35
CA GLN A 132 0.99 7.11 -14.84
C GLN A 132 1.89 6.02 -14.24
N GLY A 133 1.99 4.85 -14.87
CA GLY A 133 2.89 3.79 -14.40
C GLY A 133 2.32 2.83 -13.36
N LEU A 134 1.00 2.85 -13.08
CA LEU A 134 0.35 1.83 -12.24
C LEU A 134 -0.17 0.61 -13.01
N PHE A 135 -0.61 0.81 -14.25
CA PHE A 135 -1.22 -0.22 -15.09
C PHE A 135 -0.42 -0.38 -16.38
N TYR A 136 -0.25 -1.64 -16.80
CA TYR A 136 0.56 -2.00 -17.95
C TYR A 136 -0.19 -2.96 -18.85
N LYS A 137 0.03 -2.79 -20.16
CA LYS A 137 -0.17 -3.85 -21.14
C LYS A 137 1.10 -4.70 -21.15
N ILE A 138 0.93 -6.01 -20.95
CA ILE A 138 2.05 -6.95 -20.85
C ILE A 138 2.03 -7.87 -22.06
N ASN A 139 3.12 -7.84 -22.82
CA ASN A 139 3.27 -8.65 -24.03
C ASN A 139 4.41 -9.65 -23.87
N LEU A 140 4.34 -10.77 -24.58
CA LEU A 140 5.50 -11.63 -24.75
C LEU A 140 6.59 -10.90 -25.56
N PHE A 141 7.84 -11.04 -25.10
CA PHE A 141 9.00 -10.53 -25.85
C PHE A 141 9.17 -11.28 -27.18
N LYS A 142 8.97 -12.59 -27.16
CA LYS A 142 8.95 -13.48 -28.33
C LYS A 142 7.87 -14.54 -28.15
N ALA A 143 7.37 -15.09 -29.25
CA ALA A 143 6.46 -16.22 -29.22
C ALA A 143 7.07 -17.38 -28.41
N THR A 144 6.23 -18.09 -27.68
CA THR A 144 6.64 -19.17 -26.78
C THR A 144 5.60 -20.29 -26.84
N ARG A 145 6.07 -21.54 -26.70
CA ARG A 145 5.20 -22.72 -26.54
C ARG A 145 5.00 -23.09 -25.07
N THR A 146 5.40 -22.21 -24.15
CA THR A 146 5.22 -22.42 -22.72
C THR A 146 3.77 -22.20 -22.32
N GLU A 147 3.42 -22.77 -21.19
CA GLU A 147 2.13 -22.70 -20.49
C GLU A 147 1.43 -21.33 -20.47
N ILE A 148 2.18 -20.21 -20.46
CA ILE A 148 1.63 -18.84 -20.51
C ILE A 148 0.72 -18.57 -21.73
N GLN A 149 0.81 -19.37 -22.80
CA GLN A 149 -0.03 -19.22 -23.99
C GLN A 149 -1.54 -19.27 -23.69
N HIS A 150 -1.93 -20.04 -22.65
CA HIS A 150 -3.31 -20.13 -22.18
C HIS A 150 -3.87 -18.77 -21.74
N PHE A 151 -3.00 -17.85 -21.35
CA PHE A 151 -3.37 -16.53 -20.90
C PHE A 151 -3.31 -15.46 -22.00
N LEU A 152 -2.93 -15.79 -23.23
CA LEU A 152 -2.79 -14.77 -24.28
C LEU A 152 -4.14 -14.37 -24.88
N LEU A 153 -4.26 -13.13 -25.36
CA LEU A 153 -5.37 -12.70 -26.20
C LEU A 153 -5.29 -13.35 -27.59
N GLU A 154 -6.27 -13.07 -28.44
CA GLU A 154 -6.33 -13.56 -29.83
C GLU A 154 -5.14 -13.10 -30.68
N ASP A 155 -4.43 -12.05 -30.27
CA ASP A 155 -3.19 -11.59 -30.91
C ASP A 155 -1.96 -12.47 -30.62
N GLU A 156 -2.13 -13.55 -29.84
CA GLU A 156 -1.10 -14.50 -29.42
C GLU A 156 0.14 -13.86 -28.78
N ARG A 157 -0.01 -12.64 -28.23
CA ARG A 157 1.11 -11.87 -27.71
C ARG A 157 0.81 -11.17 -26.41
N THR A 158 -0.39 -10.63 -26.25
CA THR A 158 -0.79 -9.86 -25.07
C THR A 158 -1.29 -10.80 -23.97
N VAL A 159 -0.73 -10.70 -22.76
CA VAL A 159 -1.18 -11.45 -21.58
C VAL A 159 -2.50 -10.88 -21.06
N SER A 160 -3.49 -11.75 -20.88
CA SER A 160 -4.84 -11.40 -20.45
C SER A 160 -5.04 -11.60 -18.95
N ALA A 161 -5.18 -10.49 -18.22
CA ALA A 161 -5.59 -10.49 -16.82
C ALA A 161 -6.91 -11.24 -16.61
N THR A 162 -7.83 -11.13 -17.58
CA THR A 162 -9.15 -11.78 -17.51
C THR A 162 -9.04 -13.30 -17.63
N LYS A 163 -8.19 -13.81 -18.53
CA LYS A 163 -7.94 -15.26 -18.65
C LYS A 163 -7.25 -15.81 -17.40
N ILE A 164 -6.21 -15.13 -16.88
CA ILE A 164 -5.56 -15.52 -15.62
C ILE A 164 -6.57 -15.63 -14.47
N LYS A 165 -7.42 -14.61 -14.33
CA LYS A 165 -8.45 -14.58 -13.29
C LYS A 165 -9.49 -15.69 -13.49
N ALA A 166 -9.94 -15.94 -14.72
CA ALA A 166 -10.89 -17.00 -15.03
C ALA A 166 -10.37 -18.38 -14.62
N GLU A 167 -9.10 -18.67 -14.92
CA GLU A 167 -8.49 -19.94 -14.55
C GLU A 167 -8.36 -20.13 -13.03
N MET A 168 -7.98 -19.08 -12.30
CA MET A 168 -7.96 -19.13 -10.82
C MET A 168 -9.33 -19.41 -10.21
N HIS A 169 -10.41 -18.92 -10.82
CA HIS A 169 -11.75 -19.12 -10.31
C HIS A 169 -12.28 -20.54 -10.54
N ARG A 170 -11.67 -21.35 -11.42
CA ARG A 170 -12.11 -22.74 -11.65
C ARG A 170 -12.00 -23.61 -10.40
N TRP A 171 -11.12 -23.27 -9.45
CA TRP A 171 -10.95 -24.02 -8.21
C TRP A 171 -11.93 -23.64 -7.10
N VAL A 172 -12.65 -22.53 -7.24
CA VAL A 172 -13.39 -21.93 -6.11
C VAL A 172 -14.85 -21.68 -6.47
N ILE A 173 -15.74 -22.26 -5.67
CA ILE A 173 -17.19 -22.30 -5.86
C ILE A 173 -17.89 -20.93 -5.61
N ARG A 174 -17.16 -19.87 -5.26
CA ARG A 174 -17.74 -18.57 -4.84
C ARG A 174 -17.98 -17.59 -5.99
N ARG A 175 -18.97 -16.69 -5.78
CA ARG A 175 -19.29 -15.57 -6.68
C ARG A 175 -18.09 -14.63 -6.86
N ASN A 176 -17.76 -14.36 -8.13
CA ASN A 176 -16.66 -13.49 -8.53
C ASN A 176 -16.95 -12.01 -8.19
N LEU A 177 -16.09 -11.39 -7.38
CA LEU A 177 -16.05 -9.93 -7.27
C LEU A 177 -15.33 -9.37 -8.51
N ILE A 178 -16.08 -8.75 -9.42
CA ILE A 178 -15.63 -8.30 -10.75
C ILE A 178 -14.26 -7.59 -10.71
N ASN A 179 -14.05 -6.72 -9.71
CA ASN A 179 -12.85 -5.87 -9.61
C ASN A 179 -11.77 -6.37 -8.62
N SER A 180 -12.02 -7.43 -7.87
CA SER A 180 -11.00 -8.00 -6.97
C SER A 180 -10.03 -8.87 -7.77
N PRO A 181 -8.71 -8.73 -7.61
CA PRO A 181 -7.74 -9.66 -8.19
C PRO A 181 -7.61 -10.96 -7.38
N ALA A 182 -8.22 -11.02 -6.18
CA ALA A 182 -8.08 -12.15 -5.25
C ALA A 182 -9.24 -13.14 -5.38
N VAL A 183 -8.93 -14.40 -5.11
CA VAL A 183 -9.88 -15.44 -4.74
C VAL A 183 -9.82 -15.59 -3.22
N THR A 184 -10.91 -15.26 -2.53
CA THR A 184 -10.97 -15.28 -1.06
C THR A 184 -11.56 -16.60 -0.56
N LEU A 185 -10.80 -17.33 0.24
CA LEU A 185 -11.26 -18.48 1.00
C LEU A 185 -11.64 -18.06 2.41
N GLU A 186 -12.78 -18.50 2.91
CA GLU A 186 -13.21 -18.26 4.30
C GLU A 186 -13.28 -19.57 5.05
N PHE A 187 -12.60 -19.63 6.19
CA PHE A 187 -12.64 -20.70 7.16
C PHE A 187 -13.60 -20.29 8.27
N LYS A 188 -14.71 -21.03 8.39
CA LYS A 188 -15.72 -20.82 9.43
C LYS A 188 -15.62 -21.95 10.46
N PRO A 189 -15.16 -21.69 11.69
CA PRO A 189 -15.17 -22.69 12.74
C PRO A 189 -16.60 -23.14 13.04
N LYS A 190 -16.82 -24.45 13.22
CA LYS A 190 -18.15 -25.01 13.53
C LYS A 190 -18.74 -24.47 14.84
N GLU A 191 -17.88 -24.13 15.81
CA GLU A 191 -18.27 -23.78 17.17
C GLU A 191 -18.36 -22.26 17.43
N LYS A 192 -17.76 -21.43 16.57
CA LYS A 192 -17.71 -19.96 16.75
C LYS A 192 -18.02 -19.26 15.44
N VAL A 193 -19.29 -18.89 15.28
CA VAL A 193 -19.81 -18.24 14.07
C VAL A 193 -19.07 -16.93 13.73
N ASP A 194 -18.62 -16.19 14.74
CA ASP A 194 -17.95 -14.88 14.58
C ASP A 194 -16.42 -14.94 14.40
N ASP A 195 -15.83 -16.13 14.37
CA ASP A 195 -14.36 -16.29 14.25
C ASP A 195 -13.97 -16.76 12.84
N VAL A 196 -14.47 -16.01 11.84
CA VAL A 196 -14.16 -16.27 10.43
C VAL A 196 -12.75 -15.81 10.10
N MET A 197 -11.92 -16.74 9.62
CA MET A 197 -10.61 -16.44 9.04
C MET A 197 -10.73 -16.41 7.52
N SER A 198 -10.11 -15.41 6.89
CA SER A 198 -10.10 -15.25 5.43
C SER A 198 -8.68 -15.34 4.89
N VAL A 199 -8.53 -15.95 3.70
CA VAL A 199 -7.26 -16.03 2.97
C VAL A 199 -7.50 -15.56 1.54
N ASP A 200 -6.90 -14.43 1.19
CA ASP A 200 -6.93 -13.86 -0.15
C ASP A 200 -5.78 -14.43 -0.99
N ILE A 201 -6.13 -15.20 -2.02
CA ILE A 201 -5.18 -15.82 -2.96
C ILE A 201 -5.17 -14.99 -4.25
N VAL A 202 -4.02 -14.39 -4.56
CA VAL A 202 -3.88 -13.50 -5.73
C VAL A 202 -2.91 -14.12 -6.75
N PRO A 203 -3.36 -14.49 -7.98
CA PRO A 203 -2.43 -14.87 -9.04
C PRO A 203 -1.53 -13.68 -9.39
N THR A 204 -0.24 -13.94 -9.54
CA THR A 204 0.75 -12.88 -9.71
C THR A 204 1.81 -13.30 -10.72
N LEU A 205 2.07 -12.46 -11.73
CA LEU A 205 3.22 -12.66 -12.60
C LEU A 205 4.48 -12.15 -11.90
N GLU A 206 5.47 -13.02 -11.72
CA GLU A 206 6.80 -12.65 -11.19
C GLU A 206 7.73 -12.29 -12.36
N VAL A 207 7.94 -11.00 -12.59
CA VAL A 207 8.72 -10.50 -13.74
C VAL A 207 10.15 -10.18 -13.30
N PRO A 208 11.16 -10.93 -13.75
CA PRO A 208 12.54 -10.80 -13.23
C PRO A 208 13.32 -9.62 -13.83
N GLN A 209 12.74 -8.87 -14.78
CA GLN A 209 13.43 -7.85 -15.59
C GLN A 209 13.74 -6.54 -14.84
N GLY A 210 13.48 -6.49 -13.53
CA GLY A 210 13.59 -5.27 -12.73
C GLY A 210 12.33 -4.40 -12.80
N TRP A 211 12.34 -3.30 -12.03
CA TRP A 211 11.18 -2.44 -11.89
C TRP A 211 10.97 -1.53 -13.13
N PRO A 212 9.72 -1.26 -13.54
CA PRO A 212 9.39 -0.25 -14.56
C PRO A 212 9.92 1.15 -14.22
N GLN A 213 10.08 2.00 -15.24
CA GLN A 213 10.68 3.33 -15.10
C GLN A 213 9.98 4.20 -14.04
N ALA A 214 8.65 4.37 -14.14
CA ALA A 214 7.88 5.15 -13.17
C ALA A 214 8.13 4.72 -11.71
N ALA A 215 8.21 3.41 -11.46
CA ALA A 215 8.48 2.86 -10.14
C ALA A 215 9.92 3.08 -9.65
N ARG A 216 10.91 3.00 -10.57
CA ARG A 216 12.33 3.20 -10.26
C ARG A 216 12.64 4.64 -9.90
N GLU A 217 12.01 5.58 -10.58
CA GLU A 217 12.16 7.02 -10.37
C GLU A 217 11.43 7.48 -9.11
N GLY A 218 10.25 6.91 -8.83
CA GLY A 218 9.46 7.29 -7.67
C GLY A 218 10.03 6.87 -6.32
N LEU A 219 10.76 5.75 -6.22
CA LEU A 219 11.24 5.20 -4.95
C LEU A 219 12.20 6.16 -4.20
N ASN A 220 11.66 6.91 -3.23
CA ASN A 220 12.41 7.88 -2.41
C ASN A 220 12.99 7.24 -1.15
N ILE A 221 14.13 6.56 -1.24
CA ILE A 221 14.76 6.00 -0.02
C ILE A 221 16.25 6.31 0.09
N ASP A 222 16.77 7.18 -0.79
CA ASP A 222 18.19 7.49 -0.83
C ASP A 222 18.69 8.14 0.46
N LYS A 223 17.86 8.99 1.09
CA LYS A 223 18.18 9.60 2.38
C LYS A 223 17.95 8.66 3.55
N TRP A 224 16.97 7.76 3.44
CA TRP A 224 16.55 6.86 4.53
C TRP A 224 17.40 5.59 4.60
N LEU A 225 17.47 4.82 3.51
CA LEU A 225 18.17 3.53 3.45
C LEU A 225 19.46 3.59 2.63
N GLY A 226 19.68 4.69 1.90
CA GLY A 226 20.86 4.85 1.06
C GLY A 226 20.66 4.34 -0.36
N LYS A 227 21.45 4.90 -1.28
CA LYS A 227 21.45 4.56 -2.71
C LYS A 227 21.74 3.08 -3.00
N LYS A 228 22.54 2.42 -2.15
CA LYS A 228 22.85 0.98 -2.28
C LYS A 228 21.58 0.14 -2.10
N CYS A 229 20.81 0.41 -1.06
CA CYS A 229 19.54 -0.28 -0.78
C CYS A 229 18.53 -0.02 -1.89
N ARG A 230 18.41 1.24 -2.35
CA ARG A 230 17.56 1.58 -3.50
C ARG A 230 17.88 0.74 -4.74
N ARG A 231 19.17 0.64 -5.11
CA ARG A 231 19.63 -0.19 -6.24
C ARG A 231 19.25 -1.66 -6.09
N GLN A 232 19.38 -2.21 -4.89
CA GLN A 232 18.98 -3.60 -4.60
C GLN A 232 17.47 -3.81 -4.74
N PHE A 233 16.64 -2.85 -4.32
CA PHE A 233 15.19 -2.96 -4.48
C PHE A 233 14.77 -2.95 -5.95
N VAL A 234 15.27 -1.98 -6.72
CA VAL A 234 14.84 -1.82 -8.12
C VAL A 234 15.36 -2.90 -9.07
N SER A 235 16.40 -3.64 -8.66
CA SER A 235 16.93 -4.79 -9.40
C SER A 235 16.17 -6.09 -9.13
N LYS A 236 15.34 -6.17 -8.08
CA LYS A 236 14.52 -7.34 -7.80
C LYS A 236 13.36 -7.46 -8.79
N ALA A 237 12.75 -8.65 -8.82
CA ALA A 237 11.55 -8.88 -9.61
C ALA A 237 10.43 -7.90 -9.24
N VAL A 238 9.59 -7.59 -10.22
CA VAL A 238 8.35 -6.83 -10.06
C VAL A 238 7.17 -7.78 -10.20
N TYR A 239 6.14 -7.55 -9.40
CA TYR A 239 4.94 -8.38 -9.34
C TYR A 239 3.77 -7.68 -10.02
N PHE A 240 3.07 -8.39 -10.91
CA PHE A 240 1.87 -7.89 -11.59
C PHE A 240 0.65 -8.73 -11.24
N VAL A 241 -0.44 -8.08 -10.86
CA VAL A 241 -1.70 -8.72 -10.44
C VAL A 241 -2.82 -8.39 -11.44
N PRO A 242 -3.76 -9.32 -11.71
CA PRO A 242 -4.84 -9.12 -12.68
C PRO A 242 -5.95 -8.24 -12.08
N LYS A 243 -5.63 -6.97 -11.90
CA LYS A 243 -6.54 -5.96 -11.38
C LYS A 243 -6.96 -5.03 -12.50
N ARG A 244 -8.27 -4.82 -12.64
CA ARG A 244 -8.82 -3.86 -13.60
C ARG A 244 -8.79 -2.44 -13.02
N PRO A 245 -8.46 -1.42 -13.81
CA PRO A 245 -8.59 -0.04 -13.37
C PRO A 245 -10.06 0.31 -13.13
N LYS A 246 -10.34 1.21 -12.19
CA LYS A 246 -11.70 1.72 -11.96
C LYS A 246 -12.05 2.76 -13.05
N GLY A 247 -13.23 2.66 -13.66
CA GLY A 247 -13.72 3.64 -14.64
C GLY A 247 -14.96 3.16 -15.40
N ARG A 248 -15.80 4.10 -15.87
CA ARG A 248 -16.90 3.83 -16.81
C ARG A 248 -16.33 3.77 -18.23
N ASN A 249 -16.87 2.89 -19.08
CA ASN A 249 -16.48 2.70 -20.49
C ASN A 249 -14.99 2.37 -20.69
N LEU A 250 -14.50 1.34 -20.00
CA LEU A 250 -13.20 0.76 -20.32
C LEU A 250 -13.33 0.06 -21.68
N LYS A 251 -12.55 0.50 -22.68
CA LYS A 251 -12.43 -0.18 -23.98
C LYS A 251 -11.99 -1.63 -23.76
N ASP A 252 -12.24 -2.50 -24.75
CA ASP A 252 -11.82 -3.90 -24.74
C ASP A 252 -10.33 -4.11 -24.45
N ASP A 253 -9.50 -3.09 -24.73
CA ASP A 253 -8.08 -2.99 -24.33
C ASP A 253 -7.85 -3.21 -22.82
N ALA A 254 -8.88 -3.03 -21.98
CA ALA A 254 -8.81 -3.27 -20.54
C ALA A 254 -8.82 -4.75 -20.14
N LYS A 255 -9.15 -5.66 -21.06
CA LYS A 255 -9.18 -7.11 -20.80
C LYS A 255 -7.79 -7.68 -20.48
N GLY A 256 -6.71 -7.04 -20.96
CA GLY A 256 -5.31 -7.43 -20.76
C GLY A 256 -4.51 -6.61 -19.73
N MET A 257 -5.17 -5.73 -18.97
CA MET A 257 -4.46 -4.83 -18.05
C MET A 257 -4.06 -5.52 -16.75
N LEU A 258 -2.79 -5.44 -16.41
CA LEU A 258 -2.25 -5.87 -15.12
C LEU A 258 -1.78 -4.66 -14.32
N ALA A 259 -2.09 -4.66 -13.02
CA ALA A 259 -1.62 -3.64 -12.10
C ALA A 259 -0.33 -4.10 -11.44
N GLN A 260 0.60 -3.17 -11.27
CA GLN A 260 1.81 -3.41 -10.51
C GLN A 260 1.51 -3.54 -9.01
N SER A 261 2.17 -4.47 -8.31
CA SER A 261 2.03 -4.72 -6.87
C SER A 261 3.38 -4.70 -6.13
N LEU A 262 4.04 -3.53 -6.10
CA LEU A 262 5.33 -3.35 -5.42
C LEU A 262 5.24 -3.23 -3.90
N GLN A 263 4.15 -2.68 -3.39
CA GLN A 263 4.02 -2.34 -1.97
C GLN A 263 4.17 -3.57 -1.06
N LYS A 264 3.51 -4.67 -1.40
CA LYS A 264 3.50 -5.92 -0.62
C LYS A 264 4.92 -6.48 -0.47
N HIS A 265 5.69 -6.55 -1.56
CA HIS A 265 7.07 -7.02 -1.52
C HIS A 265 8.01 -6.05 -0.81
N PHE A 266 7.83 -4.75 -1.01
CA PHE A 266 8.65 -3.71 -0.37
C PHE A 266 8.47 -3.69 1.15
N PHE A 267 7.23 -3.65 1.66
CA PHE A 267 6.99 -3.66 3.10
C PHE A 267 7.53 -4.94 3.73
N LEU A 268 7.27 -6.11 3.12
CA LEU A 268 7.77 -7.38 3.61
C LEU A 268 9.31 -7.37 3.72
N SER A 269 10.00 -6.88 2.69
CA SER A 269 11.47 -6.76 2.68
C SER A 269 12.01 -5.79 3.74
N LEU A 270 11.22 -4.81 4.18
CA LEU A 270 11.58 -3.91 5.28
C LEU A 270 11.29 -4.53 6.66
N ALA A 271 10.30 -5.43 6.72
CA ALA A 271 9.76 -5.99 7.95
C ALA A 271 10.43 -7.31 8.36
N TYR A 272 10.97 -8.09 7.41
CA TYR A 272 11.48 -9.44 7.63
C TYR A 272 12.98 -9.59 7.29
N LYS A 273 13.66 -10.44 8.07
CA LYS A 273 15.10 -10.69 8.04
C LYS A 273 15.44 -11.86 7.10
N ASP A 274 15.24 -11.67 5.79
CA ASP A 274 15.82 -12.58 4.77
C ASP A 274 17.24 -12.14 4.39
N GLY A 275 18.09 -11.91 5.41
CA GLY A 275 19.52 -11.68 5.22
C GLY A 275 19.95 -10.31 4.66
N ILE A 276 19.03 -9.34 4.46
CA ILE A 276 19.40 -8.02 3.95
C ILE A 276 18.97 -6.85 4.86
N PHE A 277 17.74 -6.82 5.41
CA PHE A 277 17.23 -5.66 6.15
C PHE A 277 16.15 -6.01 7.20
N GLU A 278 16.47 -5.96 8.50
CA GLU A 278 15.45 -5.69 9.53
C GLU A 278 15.47 -4.18 9.80
N VAL A 279 14.90 -3.41 8.87
CA VAL A 279 15.02 -1.94 8.88
C VAL A 279 13.97 -1.30 9.77
N LEU A 280 12.74 -1.82 9.76
CA LEU A 280 11.69 -1.32 10.63
C LEU A 280 11.81 -1.95 12.00
N VAL A 281 12.14 -1.15 13.01
CA VAL A 281 12.12 -1.63 14.39
C VAL A 281 10.69 -1.73 14.90
N PHE A 282 10.55 -2.29 16.10
CA PHE A 282 9.25 -2.57 16.69
C PHE A 282 8.35 -1.32 16.83
N ARG A 283 8.95 -0.12 17.00
CA ARG A 283 8.21 1.13 17.24
C ARG A 283 7.59 1.72 15.98
N GLU A 284 8.28 1.69 14.84
CA GLU A 284 7.71 2.13 13.56
C GLU A 284 6.51 1.24 13.22
N LYS A 285 6.64 -0.08 13.43
CA LYS A 285 5.55 -1.04 13.27
C LYS A 285 4.37 -0.73 14.19
N LEU A 286 4.61 -0.33 15.45
CA LEU A 286 3.55 0.11 16.36
C LEU A 286 2.84 1.39 15.87
N CYS A 287 3.57 2.39 15.36
CA CYS A 287 2.95 3.60 14.80
C CYS A 287 2.04 3.27 13.62
N MET A 288 2.48 2.38 12.73
CA MET A 288 1.66 1.90 11.62
C MET A 288 0.41 1.15 12.13
N ARG A 289 0.53 0.30 13.16
CA ARG A 289 -0.62 -0.39 13.77
C ARG A 289 -1.62 0.58 14.39
N LEU A 290 -1.15 1.63 15.07
CA LEU A 290 -2.01 2.68 15.64
C LEU A 290 -2.73 3.46 14.54
N LEU A 291 -2.03 3.87 13.46
CA LEU A 291 -2.67 4.53 12.33
C LEU A 291 -3.69 3.60 11.64
N LYS A 292 -3.36 2.32 11.50
CA LYS A 292 -4.29 1.30 11.00
C LYS A 292 -5.52 1.17 11.90
N CYS A 293 -5.36 1.22 13.23
CA CYS A 293 -6.47 1.21 14.19
C CYS A 293 -7.40 2.41 14.00
N VAL A 294 -6.84 3.62 13.78
CA VAL A 294 -7.65 4.82 13.48
C VAL A 294 -8.42 4.63 12.17
N ILE A 295 -7.75 4.19 11.11
CA ILE A 295 -8.37 3.97 9.80
C ILE A 295 -9.50 2.94 9.89
N GLU A 296 -9.25 1.79 10.53
CA GLU A 296 -10.28 0.74 10.71
C GLU A 296 -11.43 1.22 11.58
N GLY A 297 -11.16 1.93 12.69
CA GLY A 297 -12.18 2.49 13.55
C GLY A 297 -13.07 3.50 12.84
N LEU A 298 -12.47 4.42 12.06
CA LEU A 298 -13.23 5.39 11.26
C LEU A 298 -14.09 4.71 10.19
N LYS A 299 -13.56 3.66 9.53
CA LYS A 299 -14.35 2.86 8.58
C LYS A 299 -15.49 2.10 9.24
N GLN A 300 -15.31 1.63 10.47
CA GLN A 300 -16.37 0.96 11.24
C GLN A 300 -17.48 1.94 11.63
N GLN A 301 -17.11 3.16 12.03
CA GLN A 301 -18.08 4.20 12.38
C GLN A 301 -18.81 4.77 11.16
N TYR A 302 -18.11 4.93 10.03
CA TYR A 302 -18.63 5.58 8.82
C TYR A 302 -18.41 4.72 7.56
N PRO A 303 -19.02 3.52 7.47
CA PRO A 303 -18.71 2.54 6.43
C PRO A 303 -19.12 3.00 5.02
N LYS A 304 -20.13 3.88 4.90
CA LYS A 304 -20.61 4.37 3.60
C LYS A 304 -19.78 5.55 3.10
N GLU A 305 -19.48 6.49 3.99
CA GLU A 305 -18.77 7.73 3.71
C GLU A 305 -17.28 7.47 3.46
N LEU A 306 -16.71 6.50 4.19
CA LEU A 306 -15.30 6.11 4.13
C LEU A 306 -15.06 4.74 3.47
N GLU A 307 -15.99 4.26 2.64
CA GLU A 307 -15.78 3.06 1.80
C GLU A 307 -14.45 3.09 1.03
N PRO A 308 -14.07 4.22 0.37
CA PRO A 308 -12.85 4.29 -0.42
C PRO A 308 -11.56 4.24 0.42
N LEU A 309 -11.65 4.60 1.71
CA LEU A 309 -10.52 4.56 2.62
C LEU A 309 -10.05 3.12 2.83
N CYS A 310 -8.75 2.91 2.93
CA CYS A 310 -8.19 1.58 3.21
C CYS A 310 -6.80 1.71 3.81
N SER A 311 -6.29 0.58 4.34
CA SER A 311 -4.97 0.51 4.98
C SER A 311 -3.82 0.94 4.06
N TYR A 312 -3.99 0.86 2.73
CA TYR A 312 -3.00 1.30 1.75
C TYR A 312 -2.70 2.81 1.85
N HIS A 313 -3.71 3.64 2.16
CA HIS A 313 -3.52 5.09 2.34
C HIS A 313 -2.62 5.36 3.55
N GLY A 314 -2.89 4.71 4.68
CA GLY A 314 -2.07 4.82 5.89
C GLY A 314 -0.64 4.33 5.68
N LYS A 315 -0.46 3.19 4.99
CA LYS A 315 0.87 2.67 4.64
C LYS A 315 1.66 3.62 3.74
N THR A 316 0.99 4.26 2.77
CA THR A 316 1.63 5.22 1.86
C THR A 316 2.11 6.45 2.63
N ALA A 317 1.27 6.99 3.52
CA ALA A 317 1.66 8.09 4.40
C ALA A 317 2.82 7.70 5.32
N PHE A 318 2.79 6.49 5.87
CA PHE A 318 3.87 5.95 6.70
C PHE A 318 5.21 5.87 5.96
N PHE A 319 5.22 5.39 4.71
CA PHE A 319 6.44 5.36 3.91
C PHE A 319 7.00 6.74 3.60
N HIS A 320 6.16 7.73 3.29
CA HIS A 320 6.61 9.11 3.11
C HIS A 320 7.22 9.68 4.39
N VAL A 321 6.59 9.44 5.56
CA VAL A 321 7.14 9.88 6.85
C VAL A 321 8.51 9.24 7.13
N LEU A 322 8.67 7.94 6.84
CA LEU A 322 9.96 7.24 6.99
C LEU A 322 11.03 7.78 6.04
N SER A 323 10.67 8.03 4.77
CA SER A 323 11.55 8.57 3.74
C SER A 323 12.02 10.00 4.05
N ASP A 324 11.09 10.86 4.45
CA ASP A 324 11.30 12.31 4.48
C ASP A 324 11.79 12.81 5.83
N ARG A 325 11.49 12.09 6.92
CA ARG A 325 11.86 12.48 8.29
C ARG A 325 12.90 11.54 8.89
N VAL A 326 14.06 11.45 8.25
CA VAL A 326 15.22 10.59 8.62
C VAL A 326 15.96 11.06 9.89
N GLN A 327 15.33 11.83 10.78
CA GLN A 327 15.98 12.12 12.07
C GLN A 327 15.72 10.97 13.03
N ASP A 328 16.76 10.20 13.37
CA ASP A 328 16.70 9.06 14.30
C ASP A 328 16.04 9.42 15.66
N SER A 329 16.07 10.70 16.03
CA SER A 329 15.39 11.23 17.22
C SER A 329 13.87 11.02 17.20
N LEU A 330 13.24 10.96 16.01
CA LEU A 330 11.79 10.74 15.87
C LEU A 330 11.33 9.35 16.28
N TRP A 331 12.22 8.36 16.25
CA TRP A 331 11.91 6.96 16.52
C TRP A 331 12.58 6.44 17.81
N SER A 332 13.10 7.37 18.62
CA SER A 332 13.82 7.09 19.85
C SER A 332 12.95 6.35 20.90
N PRO A 333 13.57 5.52 21.76
CA PRO A 333 12.88 4.89 22.89
C PRO A 333 12.14 5.93 23.74
N GLY A 334 10.89 5.64 24.11
CA GLY A 334 10.08 6.53 24.95
C GLY A 334 9.20 7.55 24.18
N GLN A 335 9.36 7.70 22.86
CA GLN A 335 8.68 8.74 22.06
C GLN A 335 7.48 8.23 21.23
N LEU A 336 6.94 7.03 21.50
CA LEU A 336 5.87 6.39 20.68
C LEU A 336 4.72 7.35 20.33
N SER A 337 4.18 8.06 21.33
CA SER A 337 3.05 8.97 21.14
C SER A 337 3.41 10.14 20.23
N VAL A 338 4.62 10.69 20.38
CA VAL A 338 5.12 11.77 19.53
C VAL A 338 5.32 11.28 18.09
N SER A 339 5.96 10.12 17.90
CA SER A 339 6.15 9.51 16.57
C SER A 339 4.80 9.25 15.88
N PHE A 340 3.85 8.69 16.63
CA PHE A 340 2.52 8.39 16.12
C PHE A 340 1.73 9.67 15.78
N MET A 341 1.74 10.69 16.64
CA MET A 341 1.04 11.96 16.37
C MET A 341 1.62 12.70 15.17
N LYS A 342 2.93 12.59 14.92
CA LYS A 342 3.57 13.12 13.71
C LYS A 342 3.13 12.38 12.45
N LEU A 343 3.05 11.04 12.51
CA LEU A 343 2.50 10.22 11.43
C LEU A 343 1.03 10.55 11.16
N PHE A 344 0.21 10.62 12.21
CA PHE A 344 -1.20 10.97 12.12
C PHE A 344 -1.39 12.37 11.52
N GLY A 345 -0.63 13.36 11.99
CA GLY A 345 -0.67 14.73 11.44
C GLY A 345 -0.19 14.83 10.01
N TYR A 346 0.76 13.98 9.59
CA TYR A 346 1.10 13.88 8.17
C TYR A 346 -0.07 13.35 7.34
N PHE A 347 -0.72 12.28 7.79
CA PHE A 347 -1.87 11.71 7.10
C PHE A 347 -3.05 12.69 7.00
N GLU A 348 -3.35 13.39 8.10
CA GLU A 348 -4.35 14.46 8.17
C GLU A 348 -4.06 15.60 7.20
N ARG A 349 -2.81 16.10 7.14
CA ARG A 349 -2.42 17.13 6.17
C ARG A 349 -2.54 16.65 4.72
N CYS A 350 -2.23 15.38 4.45
CA CYS A 350 -2.44 14.81 3.12
C CYS A 350 -3.92 14.84 2.73
N ALA A 351 -4.82 14.48 3.66
CA ALA A 351 -6.26 14.52 3.44
C ALA A 351 -6.76 15.96 3.21
N LEU A 352 -6.34 16.90 4.07
CA LEU A 352 -6.66 18.33 3.95
C LEU A 352 -6.23 18.92 2.61
N ASN A 353 -5.00 18.62 2.19
CA ASN A 353 -4.46 19.11 0.92
C ASN A 353 -4.99 18.33 -0.30
N GLY A 354 -5.75 17.26 -0.08
CA GLY A 354 -6.17 16.32 -1.12
C GLY A 354 -5.01 15.71 -1.91
N SER A 355 -3.86 15.54 -1.26
CA SER A 355 -2.62 15.08 -1.89
C SER A 355 -1.95 14.01 -1.05
N LEU A 356 -2.01 12.78 -1.54
CA LEU A 356 -1.24 11.64 -1.06
C LEU A 356 -0.63 10.91 -2.26
N PRO A 357 0.55 11.35 -2.74
CA PRO A 357 1.26 10.70 -3.83
C PRO A 357 1.53 9.22 -3.53
N HIS A 358 1.34 8.34 -4.50
CA HIS A 358 1.69 6.93 -4.36
C HIS A 358 3.21 6.79 -4.20
N PHE A 359 3.66 6.00 -3.22
CA PHE A 359 5.06 5.99 -2.79
C PHE A 359 6.05 5.59 -3.90
N PHE A 360 5.68 4.63 -4.74
CA PHE A 360 6.52 4.19 -5.86
C PHE A 360 6.27 4.96 -7.15
N VAL A 361 5.12 5.64 -7.28
CA VAL A 361 4.64 6.19 -8.55
C VAL A 361 4.09 7.59 -8.24
N ARG A 362 5.00 8.55 -8.06
CA ARG A 362 4.68 9.82 -7.39
C ARG A 362 3.67 10.68 -8.13
N GLU A 363 3.58 10.53 -9.45
CA GLU A 363 2.59 11.25 -10.27
C GLU A 363 1.15 10.82 -9.97
N HIS A 364 0.97 9.62 -9.40
CA HIS A 364 -0.34 9.10 -9.05
C HIS A 364 -0.75 9.52 -7.63
N ASN A 365 -1.66 10.48 -7.52
CA ASN A 365 -2.23 10.90 -6.24
C ASN A 365 -3.41 10.02 -5.82
N LEU A 366 -3.28 9.35 -4.67
CA LEU A 366 -4.31 8.48 -4.09
C LEU A 366 -5.55 9.24 -3.59
N PHE A 367 -5.43 10.53 -3.31
CA PHE A 367 -6.55 11.41 -2.95
C PHE A 367 -7.08 12.23 -4.14
N SER A 368 -6.67 11.91 -5.36
CA SER A 368 -7.25 12.51 -6.56
C SER A 368 -8.73 12.08 -6.73
N PRO A 369 -9.59 12.94 -7.32
CA PRO A 369 -11.01 12.64 -7.48
C PRO A 369 -11.36 11.29 -8.14
N PRO A 370 -10.58 10.76 -9.13
CA PRO A 370 -10.83 9.44 -9.70
C PRO A 370 -10.59 8.27 -8.74
N ALA A 371 -9.65 8.42 -7.80
CA ALA A 371 -9.28 7.38 -6.82
C ALA A 371 -10.07 7.51 -5.51
N PHE A 372 -10.31 8.75 -5.08
CA PHE A 372 -10.99 9.09 -3.82
C PHE A 372 -12.02 10.20 -4.08
N PRO A 373 -13.34 9.92 -3.97
CA PRO A 373 -14.38 10.92 -4.20
C PRO A 373 -14.21 12.16 -3.32
N LYS A 374 -14.36 13.36 -3.91
CA LYS A 374 -14.21 14.64 -3.20
C LYS A 374 -15.04 14.72 -1.91
N ARG A 375 -16.28 14.23 -1.93
CA ARG A 375 -17.17 14.20 -0.75
C ARG A 375 -16.60 13.33 0.38
N ALA A 376 -16.11 12.14 0.04
CA ALA A 376 -15.47 11.26 1.01
C ALA A 376 -14.20 11.89 1.58
N LEU A 377 -13.43 12.62 0.75
CA LEU A 377 -12.18 13.26 1.19
C LEU A 377 -12.43 14.39 2.18
N VAL A 378 -13.44 15.23 1.91
CA VAL A 378 -13.90 16.27 2.85
C VAL A 378 -14.36 15.62 4.16
N PHE A 379 -15.14 14.55 4.08
CA PHE A 379 -15.59 13.81 5.26
C PHE A 379 -14.40 13.25 6.06
N LEU A 380 -13.44 12.59 5.40
CA LEU A 380 -12.23 12.07 6.03
C LEU A 380 -11.44 13.18 6.72
N THR A 381 -11.29 14.34 6.08
CA THR A 381 -10.55 15.48 6.64
C THR A 381 -11.21 15.96 7.93
N ASN A 382 -12.54 16.13 7.93
CA ASN A 382 -13.28 16.54 9.11
C ASN A 382 -13.21 15.48 10.22
N ALA A 383 -13.37 14.20 9.88
CA ALA A 383 -13.29 13.11 10.84
C ALA A 383 -11.89 13.03 11.48
N LEU A 384 -10.80 13.19 10.72
CA LEU A 384 -9.44 13.20 11.26
C LEU A 384 -9.22 14.41 12.18
N LYS A 385 -9.72 15.58 11.82
CA LYS A 385 -9.64 16.78 12.67
C LYS A 385 -10.38 16.59 13.99
N GLU A 386 -11.59 16.05 13.95
CA GLU A 386 -12.37 15.70 15.15
C GLU A 386 -11.62 14.67 16.02
N GLN A 387 -11.02 13.64 15.41
CA GLN A 387 -10.18 12.71 16.14
C GLN A 387 -9.02 13.42 16.86
N ARG A 388 -8.36 14.40 16.23
CA ARG A 388 -7.31 15.17 16.91
C ARG A 388 -7.85 15.97 18.09
N GLU A 389 -8.95 16.70 17.88
CA GLU A 389 -9.54 17.61 18.88
C GLU A 389 -10.08 16.85 20.10
N LEU A 390 -10.63 15.66 19.90
CA LEU A 390 -11.21 14.82 20.96
C LEU A 390 -10.22 13.82 21.58
N GLY A 391 -8.92 13.86 21.23
CA GLY A 391 -7.93 12.94 21.80
C GLY A 391 -8.03 11.50 21.29
N LEU A 392 -8.34 11.31 20.01
CA LEU A 392 -8.39 10.05 19.26
C LEU A 392 -9.39 9.01 19.83
N PRO A 393 -10.70 9.35 19.97
CA PRO A 393 -11.69 8.44 20.53
C PRO A 393 -11.77 7.06 19.85
N VAL A 394 -11.47 6.91 18.54
CA VAL A 394 -11.45 5.55 17.93
C VAL A 394 -10.39 4.62 18.49
N ILE A 395 -9.32 5.15 19.07
CA ILE A 395 -8.31 4.35 19.76
C ILE A 395 -8.83 3.87 21.13
N ILE A 396 -9.82 4.57 21.71
CA ILE A 396 -10.38 4.34 23.05
C ILE A 396 -11.59 3.37 22.99
N VAL A 397 -12.49 3.55 22.03
CA VAL A 397 -13.87 3.02 22.07
C VAL A 397 -14.01 1.52 21.77
N GLN A 398 -12.97 0.80 21.32
CA GLN A 398 -13.13 -0.63 20.98
C GLN A 398 -13.43 -1.56 22.17
N TYR A 399 -13.40 -1.07 23.42
CA TYR A 399 -13.86 -1.83 24.58
C TYR A 399 -15.40 -1.88 24.74
N ASN A 400 -16.17 -1.03 24.05
CA ASN A 400 -17.62 -0.88 24.32
C ASN A 400 -18.56 -1.36 23.20
N ILE A 401 -18.06 -1.92 22.10
CA ILE A 401 -18.91 -2.34 20.96
C ILE A 401 -19.12 -3.86 20.90
N ILE A 402 -18.50 -4.65 21.79
CA ILE A 402 -18.72 -6.12 21.86
C ILE A 402 -19.87 -6.48 22.84
N LEU A 403 -20.53 -5.50 23.46
CA LEU A 403 -21.70 -5.72 24.32
C LEU A 403 -22.88 -4.86 23.85
N LYS A 404 -23.42 -5.13 22.66
CA LYS A 404 -24.83 -4.92 22.35
C LYS A 404 -25.33 -6.00 21.41
#